data_AF-A0A7V4XRQ9-F1
#
_entry.id   AF-A0A7V4XRQ9-F1
#
_cell.length_a   1.000
_cell.length_b   1.000
_cell.length_c   1.000
_cell.angle_alpha   90.00
_cell.angle_beta   90.00
_cell.angle_gamma   90.00
#
_symmetry.space_group_name_H-M   'P 1'
#
loop_
_entity.id
_entity.type
_entity.pdbx_description
1 polymer ?
#
loop_
_entity_poly.entity_id
_entity_poly.type
_entity_poly.pdbx_seq_one_letter_code
_entity_poly.pdbx_strand_id
1 'polypeptide(L)'
;MRVSKYGCAAVITPGGKESAVAYAVRPGVLFGEEISFLIDHGFQKFFKTSRGEFPANADHLRAMHRFTEELREISGAISLYNEALGTVSAEYMYDRVKGNDLPAAQRPKRAWEVTAGH
;
A
#
# COMPACT_ATOMS: atom_id res chain seq x y z
N MET A 1 -1.33 -4.30 -20.28
CA MET A 1 -2.54 -5.13 -20.14
C MET A 1 -3.08 -5.02 -18.73
N ARG A 2 -4.39 -4.83 -18.53
CA ARG A 2 -5.03 -4.86 -17.21
C ARG A 2 -5.40 -6.30 -16.86
N VAL A 3 -5.07 -6.72 -15.64
CA VAL A 3 -5.44 -8.03 -15.08
C VAL A 3 -6.20 -7.80 -13.78
N SER A 4 -7.22 -8.61 -13.50
CA SER A 4 -8.06 -8.47 -12.31
C SER A 4 -8.53 -9.82 -11.78
N LYS A 5 -8.61 -9.92 -10.45
CA LYS A 5 -9.13 -11.08 -9.71
C LYS A 5 -9.39 -10.69 -8.26
N TYR A 6 -10.34 -11.35 -7.59
CA TYR A 6 -10.67 -11.13 -6.17
C TYR A 6 -11.01 -9.67 -5.80
N GLY A 7 -11.55 -8.89 -6.73
CA GLY A 7 -11.79 -7.45 -6.50
C GLY A 7 -10.51 -6.60 -6.51
N CYS A 8 -9.38 -7.15 -6.93
CA CYS A 8 -8.12 -6.46 -7.13
C CYS A 8 -7.78 -6.38 -8.62
N ALA A 9 -6.91 -5.44 -8.97
CA ALA A 9 -6.34 -5.36 -10.31
C ALA A 9 -4.92 -4.78 -10.30
N ALA A 10 -4.22 -5.01 -11.41
CA ALA A 10 -2.95 -4.40 -11.74
C ALA A 10 -2.91 -4.10 -13.24
N VAL A 11 -2.02 -3.20 -13.65
CA VAL A 11 -1.68 -3.01 -15.06
C VAL A 11 -0.25 -3.48 -15.27
N ILE A 12 -0.10 -4.51 -16.10
CA ILE A 12 1.16 -5.15 -16.39
C ILE A 12 1.67 -4.80 -17.80
N THR A 13 2.99 -4.73 -17.93
CA THR A 13 3.73 -4.58 -19.18
C THR A 13 4.72 -5.73 -19.33
N PRO A 14 5.27 -6.00 -20.53
CA PRO A 14 6.37 -6.94 -20.68
C PRO A 14 7.49 -6.64 -19.67
N GLY A 15 7.96 -7.70 -19.00
CA GLY A 15 9.03 -7.63 -18.01
C GLY A 15 10.40 -7.89 -18.62
N GLY A 16 11.30 -8.44 -17.80
CA GLY A 16 12.70 -8.69 -18.14
C GLY A 16 13.19 -10.02 -17.58
N LYS A 17 14.49 -10.10 -17.25
CA LYS A 17 15.11 -11.35 -16.78
C LYS A 17 14.55 -11.86 -15.44
N GLU A 18 14.05 -10.97 -14.60
CA GLU A 18 13.60 -11.31 -13.23
C GLU A 18 12.10 -11.65 -13.12
N SER A 19 11.32 -11.32 -14.15
CA SER A 19 9.88 -11.56 -14.20
C SER A 19 9.40 -11.35 -15.64
N ALA A 20 8.49 -12.21 -16.11
CA ALA A 20 7.85 -12.06 -17.42
C ALA A 20 7.03 -10.76 -17.55
N VAL A 21 6.65 -10.15 -16.41
CA VAL A 21 5.87 -8.91 -16.39
C VAL A 21 6.48 -7.86 -15.44
N ALA A 22 6.30 -6.60 -15.78
CA ALA A 22 6.52 -5.46 -14.89
C ALA A 22 5.18 -4.76 -14.60
N TYR A 23 5.10 -4.03 -13.50
CA TYR A 23 3.91 -3.26 -13.14
C TYR A 23 3.99 -1.84 -13.70
N ALA A 24 3.10 -1.49 -14.61
CA ALA A 24 2.80 -0.09 -14.94
C ALA A 24 1.92 0.55 -13.85
N VAL A 25 0.99 -0.24 -13.29
CA VAL A 25 0.24 0.09 -12.07
C VAL A 25 0.30 -1.12 -11.15
N ARG A 26 0.76 -0.90 -9.91
CA ARG A 26 0.91 -1.95 -8.91
C ARG A 26 -0.45 -2.57 -8.53
N PRO A 27 -0.45 -3.80 -8.01
CA PRO A 27 -1.66 -4.42 -7.46
C PRO A 27 -2.37 -3.54 -6.43
N GLY A 28 -3.68 -3.42 -6.58
CA GLY A 28 -4.53 -2.61 -5.71
C GLY A 28 -5.96 -3.16 -5.67
N VAL A 29 -6.70 -2.82 -4.61
CA VAL A 29 -8.14 -3.11 -4.53
C VAL A 29 -8.90 -2.15 -5.44
N LEU A 30 -9.95 -2.65 -6.09
CA LEU A 30 -10.78 -1.87 -6.99
C LEU A 30 -11.82 -1.07 -6.23
N PHE A 31 -11.84 0.24 -6.49
CA PHE A 31 -12.91 1.15 -6.09
C PHE A 31 -13.66 1.58 -7.37
N GLY A 32 -14.65 0.77 -7.76
CA GLY A 32 -15.24 0.85 -9.10
C GLY A 32 -14.22 0.41 -10.16
N GLU A 33 -13.87 1.31 -11.08
CA GLU A 33 -12.86 1.03 -12.11
C GLU A 33 -11.44 1.41 -11.72
N GLU A 34 -11.28 2.19 -10.64
CA GLU A 34 -10.00 2.72 -10.17
C GLU A 34 -9.23 1.68 -9.34
N ILE A 35 -7.94 1.55 -9.61
CA ILE A 35 -7.01 0.73 -8.83
C ILE A 35 -6.45 1.60 -7.70
N SER A 36 -6.77 1.26 -6.46
CA SER A 36 -6.30 2.00 -5.29
C SER A 36 -4.84 1.69 -4.93
N PHE A 37 -4.22 2.59 -4.18
CA PHE A 37 -2.90 2.39 -3.58
C PHE A 37 -3.03 2.11 -2.09
N LEU A 38 -2.29 1.12 -1.57
CA LEU A 38 -2.26 0.87 -0.14
C LEU A 38 -1.24 1.78 0.55
N ILE A 39 -1.70 2.59 1.49
CA ILE A 39 -0.90 3.51 2.30
C ILE A 39 -0.97 3.08 3.76
N ASP A 40 0.15 3.18 4.46
CA ASP A 40 0.24 2.93 5.90
C ASP A 40 0.48 4.23 6.67
N HIS A 41 -0.47 4.63 7.51
CA HIS A 41 -0.30 5.80 8.40
C HIS A 41 0.32 5.44 9.76
N GLY A 42 0.75 4.18 9.95
CA GLY A 42 1.38 3.65 11.16
C GLY A 42 0.43 3.17 12.25
N PHE A 43 -0.83 3.60 12.22
CA PHE A 43 -1.89 3.08 13.10
C PHE A 43 -2.94 2.26 12.34
N GLN A 44 -3.10 2.52 11.05
CA GLN A 44 -4.08 1.88 10.17
C GLN A 44 -3.61 2.03 8.72
N LYS A 45 -3.92 1.03 7.90
CA LYS A 45 -3.70 1.08 6.45
C LYS A 45 -4.95 1.60 5.73
N PHE A 46 -4.76 2.32 4.64
CA PHE A 46 -5.83 2.91 3.84
C PHE A 46 -5.62 2.63 2.36
N PHE A 47 -6.72 2.47 1.65
CA PHE A 47 -6.74 2.49 0.19
C PHE A 47 -6.95 3.92 -0.27
N LYS A 48 -5.94 4.51 -0.91
CA LYS A 48 -6.00 5.82 -1.53
C LYS A 48 -6.51 5.71 -2.96
N THR A 49 -7.45 6.58 -3.28
CA THR A 49 -8.03 6.78 -4.60
C THR A 49 -8.04 8.28 -4.91
N SER A 50 -8.42 8.63 -6.14
CA SER A 50 -8.71 9.99 -6.58
C SER A 50 -9.79 10.69 -5.75
N ARG A 51 -10.67 9.92 -5.11
CA ARG A 51 -11.82 10.42 -4.32
C ARG A 51 -11.52 10.55 -2.83
N GLY A 52 -10.43 9.97 -2.35
CA GLY A 52 -10.07 9.99 -0.94
C GLY A 52 -9.42 8.69 -0.46
N GLU A 53 -9.31 8.58 0.86
CA GLU A 53 -8.68 7.45 1.56
C GLU A 53 -9.73 6.67 2.34
N PHE A 54 -9.76 5.35 2.12
CA PHE A 54 -10.72 4.45 2.75
C PHE A 54 -9.99 3.43 3.64
N PRO A 55 -10.44 3.16 4.87
CA PRO A 55 -9.78 2.20 5.74
C PRO A 55 -9.67 0.82 5.08
N ALA A 56 -8.46 0.26 5.09
CA ALA A 56 -8.23 -1.09 4.61
C ALA A 56 -8.70 -2.12 5.65
N ASN A 57 -9.71 -2.92 5.29
CA ASN A 57 -10.15 -4.04 6.11
C ASN A 57 -9.26 -5.28 5.86
N ALA A 58 -9.36 -6.26 6.75
CA ALA A 58 -8.56 -7.49 6.67
C ALA A 58 -8.83 -8.30 5.40
N ASP A 59 -10.08 -8.34 4.93
CA ASP A 59 -10.47 -9.15 3.76
C ASP A 59 -9.89 -8.58 2.46
N HIS A 60 -9.89 -7.26 2.31
CA HIS A 60 -9.25 -6.55 1.21
C HIS A 60 -7.73 -6.81 1.19
N LEU A 61 -7.07 -6.77 2.35
CA LEU A 61 -5.64 -7.03 2.46
C LEU A 61 -5.29 -8.47 2.08
N ARG A 62 -6.07 -9.46 2.56
CA ARG A 62 -5.92 -10.87 2.19
C ARG A 62 -6.15 -11.10 0.69
N ALA A 63 -7.20 -10.51 0.13
CA ALA A 63 -7.50 -10.62 -1.30
C ALA A 63 -6.37 -10.05 -2.16
N MET A 64 -5.84 -8.88 -1.79
CA MET A 64 -4.75 -8.24 -2.53
C MET A 64 -3.44 -9.01 -2.40
N HIS A 65 -3.11 -9.55 -1.22
CA HIS A 65 -1.95 -10.39 -1.04
C HIS A 65 -2.04 -11.66 -1.90
N ARG A 66 -3.17 -12.38 -1.83
CA ARG A 66 -3.41 -13.55 -2.67
C ARG A 66 -3.29 -13.23 -4.17
N PHE A 67 -3.90 -12.13 -4.61
CA PHE A 67 -3.80 -11.68 -6.00
C PHE A 67 -2.35 -11.41 -6.42
N THR A 68 -1.57 -10.78 -5.55
CA THR A 68 -0.17 -10.43 -5.82
C THR A 68 0.71 -11.67 -5.90
N GLU A 69 0.53 -12.63 -4.99
CA GLU A 69 1.32 -13.88 -4.99
C GLU A 69 0.98 -14.78 -6.17
N GLU A 70 -0.31 -14.91 -6.54
CA GLU A 70 -0.69 -15.65 -7.76
C GLU A 70 -0.09 -15.00 -9.02
N LEU A 71 -0.10 -13.66 -9.10
CA LEU A 71 0.46 -12.95 -10.24
C LEU A 71 1.99 -13.10 -10.31
N ARG A 72 2.66 -13.08 -9.15
CA ARG A 72 4.10 -13.30 -9.01
C ARG A 72 4.50 -14.70 -9.45
N GLU A 73 3.76 -15.72 -9.00
CA GLU A 73 3.99 -17.11 -9.37
C GLU A 73 3.85 -17.31 -10.88
N ILE A 74 2.75 -16.81 -11.47
CA ILE A 74 2.49 -16.91 -12.90
C ILE A 74 3.55 -16.16 -13.72
N SER A 75 4.03 -15.01 -13.24
CA SER A 75 5.05 -14.24 -13.96
C SER A 75 6.47 -14.76 -13.77
N GLY A 76 6.67 -15.78 -12.94
CA GLY A 76 8.00 -16.29 -12.57
C GLY A 76 8.85 -15.28 -11.81
N ALA A 77 8.21 -14.32 -11.13
CA ALA A 77 8.91 -13.30 -10.35
C ALA A 77 9.48 -13.90 -9.05
N ILE A 78 10.61 -13.35 -8.61
CA ILE A 78 11.25 -13.76 -7.35
C ILE A 78 10.30 -13.50 -6.17
N SER A 79 10.10 -14.51 -5.34
CA SER A 79 9.39 -14.37 -4.07
C SER A 79 10.34 -13.85 -3.00
N LEU A 80 10.11 -12.61 -2.57
CA LEU A 80 10.85 -11.98 -1.49
C LEU A 80 10.17 -12.29 -0.17
N TYR A 81 10.93 -12.79 0.81
CA TYR A 81 10.41 -13.26 2.09
C TYR A 81 9.42 -12.27 2.75
N ASN A 82 9.79 -10.99 2.86
CA ASN A 82 8.95 -9.98 3.51
C ASN A 82 7.67 -9.67 2.71
N GLU A 83 7.70 -9.81 1.39
CA GLU A 83 6.51 -9.61 0.54
C GLU A 83 5.60 -10.85 0.55
N ALA A 84 6.16 -12.03 0.78
CA ALA A 84 5.42 -13.29 0.88
C ALA A 84 4.72 -13.48 2.24
N LEU A 85 5.17 -12.80 3.30
CA LEU A 85 4.52 -12.89 4.62
C LEU A 85 3.15 -12.19 4.68
N GLY A 86 2.86 -11.28 3.76
CA GLY A 86 1.59 -10.58 3.74
C GLY A 86 1.59 -9.34 2.87
N THR A 87 0.66 -8.44 3.14
CA THR A 87 0.47 -7.24 2.32
C THR A 87 1.45 -6.12 2.71
N VAL A 88 2.32 -5.75 1.78
CA VAL A 88 3.15 -4.54 1.86
C VAL A 88 2.40 -3.32 1.35
N SER A 89 2.71 -2.15 1.89
CA SER A 89 2.14 -0.88 1.46
C SER A 89 3.01 -0.23 0.38
N ALA A 90 2.38 0.51 -0.52
CA ALA A 90 3.07 1.28 -1.54
C ALA A 90 3.80 2.49 -0.93
N GLU A 91 3.24 3.05 0.14
CA GLU A 91 3.80 4.20 0.85
C GLU A 91 3.56 4.07 2.35
N TYR A 92 4.52 4.57 3.14
CA TYR A 92 4.47 4.61 4.60
C TYR A 92 4.52 6.08 5.04
N MET A 93 3.37 6.62 5.45
CA MET A 93 3.18 8.02 5.82
C MET A 93 3.07 8.15 7.35
N TYR A 94 4.20 8.11 8.03
CA TYR A 94 4.22 8.21 9.49
C TYR A 94 4.22 9.68 9.95
N ASP A 95 3.07 10.17 10.42
CA ASP A 95 2.94 11.54 10.93
C ASP A 95 3.90 11.82 12.11
N ARG A 96 4.22 10.80 12.92
CA ARG A 96 5.16 10.91 14.05
C ARG A 96 6.58 11.37 13.68
N VAL A 97 6.95 11.30 12.39
CA VAL A 97 8.28 11.72 11.89
C VAL A 97 8.26 13.14 11.35
N LYS A 98 7.08 13.68 11.02
CA LYS A 98 6.91 15.00 10.42
C LYS A 98 7.44 16.09 11.35
N GLY A 99 8.35 16.93 10.85
CA GLY A 99 8.95 18.04 11.59
C GLY A 99 10.09 17.65 12.54
N ASN A 100 10.55 16.39 12.57
CA ASN A 100 11.72 16.01 13.38
C ASN A 100 13.03 16.64 12.86
N ASP A 101 13.08 16.98 11.58
CA ASP A 101 14.14 17.73 10.91
C ASP A 101 14.18 19.21 11.32
N LEU A 102 13.10 19.75 11.88
CA LEU A 102 13.06 21.12 12.39
C LEU A 102 13.83 21.26 13.72
N PRO A 103 14.42 22.44 13.99
CA PRO A 103 14.96 22.78 15.31
C PRO A 103 13.92 22.56 16.39
N ALA A 104 14.33 22.11 17.59
CA ALA A 104 13.42 21.73 18.68
C ALA A 104 12.34 22.80 18.98
N ALA A 105 12.70 24.08 18.90
CA ALA A 105 11.80 25.21 19.14
C ALA A 105 10.69 25.39 18.06
N GLN A 106 10.88 24.83 16.86
CA GLN A 106 9.96 24.95 15.72
C GLN A 106 9.15 23.67 15.49
N ARG A 107 9.40 22.61 16.27
CA ARG A 107 8.67 21.35 16.13
C ARG A 107 7.21 21.55 16.57
N PRO A 108 6.23 21.01 15.82
CA PRO A 108 4.85 21.05 16.25
C PRO A 108 4.70 20.27 17.56
N LYS A 109 3.86 20.78 18.48
CA LYS A 109 3.50 20.04 19.68
C LYS A 109 2.78 18.76 19.26
N ARG A 110 3.23 17.64 19.81
CA ARG A 110 2.67 16.33 19.47
C ARG A 110 1.32 16.17 20.14
N ALA A 111 0.41 15.42 19.52
CA ALA A 111 -0.98 15.29 19.99
C ALA A 111 -1.11 14.80 21.45
N TRP A 112 -0.13 14.03 21.96
CA TRP A 112 -0.11 13.52 23.33
C TRP A 112 0.64 14.43 24.34
N GLU A 113 1.29 15.48 23.88
CA GLU A 113 1.92 16.52 24.73
C GLU A 113 0.93 17.64 25.06
N VAL A 114 -0.19 17.70 24.34
CA VAL A 114 -1.30 18.59 24.68
C VAL A 114 -2.00 17.95 25.86
N THR A 115 -1.70 18.43 27.07
CA THR A 115 -2.41 18.01 28.29
C THR A 115 -3.90 18.23 28.04
N ALA A 116 -4.65 17.14 27.87
CA ALA A 116 -6.09 17.20 27.92
C ALA A 116 -6.44 17.72 29.32
N GLY A 117 -7.03 18.92 29.37
CA GLY A 117 -7.67 19.40 30.59
C GLY A 117 -8.73 18.38 31.00
N HIS A 118 -8.40 17.59 32.01
CA HIS A 118 -9.33 16.84 32.85
C HIS A 118 -9.20 17.40 34.26
#